data_AF-A0A941P4W7-F1
#
_entry.id   AF-A0A941P4W7-F1
#
_cell.length_a   1.000
_cell.length_b   1.000
_cell.length_c   1.000
_cell.angle_alpha   90.00
_cell.angle_beta   90.00
_cell.angle_gamma   90.00
#
_symmetry.space_group_name_H-M   'P 1'
#
loop_
_entity.id
_entity.type
_entity.pdbx_description
1 polymer ?
#
loop_
_entity_poly.entity_id
_entity_poly.type
_entity_poly.pdbx_seq_one_letter_code
_entity_poly.pdbx_strand_id
1 'polypeptide(L)'
;MQPILISSPEQRLRQIDLARRAVIDEGRAAEPLLSAPWIERSWRRCLARGQRPQQPVAFDTIAKQALKRTQDEHHALVSAAREVLEQLGRAIANTRYFAILTSAEGVVIDVAGRIDRSD
;
A
#
# COMPACT_ATOMS: atom_id res chain seq x y z
N MET A 1 27.52 5.40 -3.96
CA MET A 1 27.04 5.38 -2.56
C MET A 1 26.41 6.73 -2.26
N GLN A 2 25.09 6.85 -2.31
CA GLN A 2 24.41 8.07 -1.83
C GLN A 2 24.35 7.99 -0.29
N PRO A 3 24.81 9.02 0.43
CA PRO A 3 24.78 9.01 1.88
C PRO A 3 23.32 9.08 2.33
N ILE A 4 22.90 8.06 3.08
CA ILE A 4 21.66 8.11 3.86
C ILE A 4 21.97 9.07 5.02
N LEU A 5 21.84 10.36 4.77
CA LEU A 5 21.75 11.33 5.85
C LEU A 5 20.51 10.94 6.64
N ILE A 6 20.70 10.54 7.89
CA ILE A 6 19.61 10.29 8.83
C ILE A 6 18.91 11.64 9.02
N SER A 7 17.88 11.89 8.21
CA SER A 7 17.05 13.07 8.34
C SER A 7 16.16 12.89 9.56
N SER A 8 16.08 13.93 10.39
CA SER A 8 15.09 13.94 11.47
C SER A 8 13.70 13.67 10.90
N PRO A 9 12.77 13.07 11.67
CA PRO A 9 11.41 12.81 11.20
C PRO A 9 10.76 14.05 10.58
N GLU A 10 10.97 15.24 11.15
CA GLU A 10 10.46 16.51 10.63
C GLU A 10 11.08 16.92 9.29
N GLN A 11 12.40 16.74 9.12
CA GLN A 11 13.07 17.02 7.84
C GLN A 11 12.54 16.08 6.75
N ARG A 12 12.40 14.79 7.06
CA ARG A 12 11.83 13.81 6.15
C ARG A 12 10.39 14.15 5.76
N LEU A 13 9.55 14.55 6.73
CA LEU A 13 8.17 14.97 6.45
C LEU A 13 8.12 16.21 5.56
N ARG A 14 9.00 17.19 5.82
CA ARG A 14 9.15 18.38 4.94
C ARG A 14 9.57 18.00 3.52
N GLN A 15 10.53 17.08 3.37
CA GLN A 15 10.95 16.61 2.04
C GLN A 15 9.81 15.93 1.28
N ILE A 16 9.01 15.10 1.97
CA ILE A 16 7.84 14.45 1.38
C ILE A 16 6.79 15.49 0.96
N ASP A 17 6.55 16.52 1.77
CA ASP A 17 5.61 17.60 1.45
C ASP A 17 6.05 18.38 0.20
N LEU A 18 7.33 18.76 0.13
CA LEU A 18 7.90 19.42 -1.04
C LEU A 18 7.80 18.55 -2.30
N ALA A 19 8.10 17.25 -2.21
CA ALA A 19 7.94 16.33 -3.33
C ALA A 19 6.49 16.24 -3.80
N ARG A 20 5.52 16.18 -2.86
CA ARG A 20 4.10 16.14 -3.20
C ARG A 20 3.69 17.40 -3.93
N ARG A 21 3.99 18.59 -3.41
CA ARG A 21 3.62 19.86 -4.06
C ARG A 21 4.17 19.96 -5.48
N ALA A 22 5.47 19.64 -5.63
CA ALA A 22 6.11 19.67 -6.94
C ALA A 22 5.41 18.78 -7.97
N VAL A 23 5.02 17.55 -7.59
CA VAL A 23 4.44 16.57 -8.53
C VAL A 23 2.92 16.70 -8.68
N ILE A 24 2.22 16.84 -7.57
CA ILE A 24 0.76 16.76 -7.48
C ILE A 24 0.12 18.11 -7.80
N ASP A 25 0.67 19.19 -7.23
CA ASP A 25 0.06 20.52 -7.36
C ASP A 25 0.63 21.27 -8.57
N GLU A 26 1.94 21.15 -8.80
CA GLU A 26 2.65 21.90 -9.84
C GLU A 26 2.92 21.09 -11.12
N GLY A 27 2.73 19.77 -11.10
CA GLY A 27 2.97 18.89 -12.26
C GLY A 27 4.45 18.74 -12.67
N ARG A 28 5.38 19.23 -11.85
CA ARG A 28 6.83 19.13 -12.07
C ARG A 28 7.37 17.79 -11.60
N ALA A 29 8.62 17.47 -11.95
CA ALA A 29 9.31 16.33 -11.35
C ALA A 29 9.70 16.65 -9.90
N ALA A 30 9.69 15.64 -9.02
CA ALA A 30 10.30 15.79 -7.71
C ALA A 30 11.82 15.68 -7.86
N GLU A 31 12.55 16.49 -7.10
CA GLU A 31 14.00 16.32 -7.00
C GLU A 31 14.32 14.91 -6.47
N PRO A 32 15.34 14.20 -7.00
CA PRO A 32 15.67 12.83 -6.59
C PRO A 32 15.95 12.66 -5.09
N LEU A 33 16.35 13.74 -4.41
CA LEU A 33 16.58 13.76 -2.96
C LEU A 33 15.27 13.83 -2.15
N LEU A 34 14.18 14.30 -2.76
CA LEU A 34 12.89 14.52 -2.10
C LEU A 34 11.96 13.30 -2.22
N SER A 35 12.15 12.45 -3.23
CA SER A 35 11.42 11.20 -3.36
C SER A 35 12.17 10.14 -4.16
N ALA A 36 11.90 8.87 -3.86
CA ALA A 36 12.38 7.79 -4.71
C ALA A 36 11.67 7.85 -6.08
N PRO A 37 12.38 7.69 -7.22
CA PRO A 37 11.79 7.86 -8.55
C PRO A 37 10.56 6.99 -8.84
N TRP A 38 10.45 5.81 -8.21
CA TRP A 38 9.31 4.93 -8.38
C TRP A 38 8.03 5.47 -7.71
N ILE A 39 8.16 6.29 -6.66
CA ILE A 39 7.03 6.96 -5.98
C ILE A 39 6.46 8.02 -6.92
N GLU A 40 7.30 8.91 -7.47
CA GLU A 40 6.87 9.92 -8.44
C GLU A 40 6.16 9.28 -9.65
N ARG A 41 6.74 8.22 -10.22
CA ARG A 41 6.10 7.48 -11.32
C ARG A 41 4.72 6.95 -10.93
N SER A 42 4.55 6.51 -9.69
CA SER A 42 3.26 6.05 -9.18
C SER A 42 2.25 7.20 -9.09
N TRP A 43 2.64 8.34 -8.52
CA TRP A 43 1.78 9.53 -8.45
C TRP A 43 1.35 10.01 -9.82
N ARG A 44 2.28 10.10 -10.78
CA ARG A 44 1.96 10.49 -12.17
C ARG A 44 0.95 9.55 -12.82
N ARG A 45 1.06 8.23 -12.62
CA ARG A 45 0.06 7.28 -13.12
C ARG A 45 -1.31 7.49 -12.48
N CYS A 46 -1.37 7.75 -11.17
CA CYS A 46 -2.64 8.03 -10.49
C CYS A 46 -3.27 9.33 -11.02
N LEU A 47 -2.50 10.42 -11.13
CA LEU A 47 -2.97 11.70 -11.65
C LEU A 47 -3.48 11.59 -13.10
N ALA A 48 -2.77 10.84 -13.94
CA ALA A 48 -3.17 10.55 -15.32
C ALA A 48 -4.46 9.73 -15.41
N ARG A 49 -4.77 8.91 -14.40
CA ARG A 49 -6.04 8.19 -14.26
C ARG A 49 -7.16 9.04 -13.63
N GLY A 50 -6.95 10.35 -13.48
CA GLY A 50 -7.94 11.26 -12.90
C GLY A 50 -8.04 11.21 -11.38
N GLN A 51 -7.17 10.45 -10.70
CA GLN A 51 -7.15 10.39 -9.24
C GLN A 51 -6.68 11.72 -8.66
N ARG A 52 -7.24 12.13 -7.52
CA ARG A 52 -6.89 13.37 -6.81
C ARG A 52 -6.74 13.10 -5.30
N PRO A 53 -5.80 13.78 -4.60
CA PRO A 53 -5.62 13.59 -3.16
C PRO A 53 -6.86 13.84 -2.31
N GLN A 54 -7.76 14.71 -2.79
CA GLN A 54 -8.99 15.09 -2.09
C GLN A 54 -10.12 14.07 -2.29
N GLN A 55 -9.97 13.11 -3.21
CA GLN A 55 -10.97 12.07 -3.41
C GLN A 55 -10.99 11.14 -2.19
N PRO A 56 -12.18 10.77 -1.69
CA PRO A 56 -12.26 9.76 -0.64
C PRO A 56 -11.71 8.44 -1.17
N VAL A 57 -10.88 7.78 -0.37
CA VAL A 57 -10.43 6.42 -0.69
C VAL A 57 -11.63 5.49 -0.50
N ALA A 58 -12.19 5.02 -1.60
CA ALA A 58 -13.17 3.95 -1.60
C ALA A 58 -12.46 2.63 -1.91
N PHE A 59 -12.78 1.60 -1.15
CA PHE A 59 -12.44 0.23 -1.52
C PHE A 59 -13.65 -0.37 -2.23
N ASP A 60 -13.47 -0.80 -3.48
CA ASP A 60 -14.52 -1.50 -4.20
C ASP A 60 -14.80 -2.82 -3.48
N THR A 61 -15.93 -2.89 -2.78
CA THR A 61 -16.35 -4.10 -2.08
C THR A 61 -16.62 -5.20 -3.10
N ILE A 62 -15.80 -6.24 -3.07
CA ILE A 62 -15.97 -7.41 -3.94
C ILE A 62 -17.13 -8.25 -3.39
N ALA A 63 -18.06 -8.65 -4.27
CA ALA A 63 -19.14 -9.55 -3.89
C ALA A 63 -18.58 -10.84 -3.27
N LYS A 64 -19.20 -11.34 -2.20
CA LYS A 64 -18.72 -12.54 -1.47
C LYS A 64 -18.46 -13.75 -2.38
N GLN A 65 -19.26 -13.91 -3.43
CA GLN A 65 -19.09 -14.98 -4.42
C GLN A 65 -17.83 -14.81 -5.27
N ALA A 66 -17.53 -13.58 -5.70
CA ALA A 66 -16.30 -13.28 -6.43
C ALA A 66 -15.08 -13.48 -5.53
N LEU A 67 -15.14 -13.05 -4.27
CA LEU A 67 -14.07 -13.30 -3.29
C LEU A 67 -13.82 -14.80 -3.12
N LYS A 68 -14.88 -15.60 -2.89
CA LYS A 68 -14.74 -17.06 -2.74
C LYS A 68 -14.12 -17.69 -3.98
N ARG A 69 -14.57 -17.31 -5.17
CA ARG A 69 -14.01 -17.80 -6.43
C ARG A 69 -12.52 -17.47 -6.55
N THR A 70 -12.13 -16.24 -6.26
CA THR A 70 -10.73 -15.82 -6.29
C THR A 70 -9.89 -16.58 -5.25
N GLN A 71 -10.43 -16.85 -4.05
CA GLN A 71 -9.77 -17.68 -3.05
C GLN A 71 -9.59 -19.13 -3.52
N ASP A 72 -10.62 -19.71 -4.13
CA ASP A 72 -10.58 -21.07 -4.68
C ASP A 72 -9.56 -21.17 -5.83
N GLU A 73 -9.53 -20.17 -6.73
CA GLU A 73 -8.54 -20.06 -7.82
C GLU A 73 -7.10 -19.96 -7.29
N HIS A 74 -6.90 -19.31 -6.14
CA HIS A 74 -5.58 -19.16 -5.52
C HIS A 74 -5.32 -20.12 -4.34
N HIS A 75 -6.08 -21.22 -4.25
CA HIS A 75 -6.04 -22.12 -3.09
C HIS A 75 -4.63 -22.61 -2.75
N ALA A 76 -3.83 -22.99 -3.76
CA ALA A 76 -2.46 -23.47 -3.55
C ALA A 76 -1.57 -22.39 -2.90
N LEU A 77 -1.68 -21.13 -3.35
CA LEU A 77 -0.93 -20.02 -2.79
C LEU A 77 -1.37 -19.72 -1.37
N VAL A 78 -2.68 -19.68 -1.13
CA VAL A 78 -3.25 -19.46 0.21
C VAL A 78 -2.78 -20.56 1.18
N SER A 79 -2.84 -21.82 0.76
CA SER A 79 -2.41 -22.95 1.58
C SER A 79 -0.92 -22.88 1.91
N ALA A 80 -0.07 -22.50 0.95
CA ALA A 80 1.37 -22.39 1.16
C ALA A 80 1.73 -21.18 2.06
N ALA A 81 0.99 -20.08 1.95
CA ALA A 81 1.25 -18.85 2.68
C ALA A 81 0.68 -18.82 4.11
N ARG A 82 -0.29 -19.68 4.43
CA ARG A 82 -1.06 -19.64 5.68
C ARG A 82 -0.18 -19.56 6.93
N GLU A 83 0.77 -20.50 7.07
CA GLU A 83 1.61 -20.54 8.27
C GLU A 83 2.44 -19.27 8.43
N VAL A 84 3.01 -18.76 7.33
CA VAL A 84 3.82 -17.54 7.32
C VAL A 84 2.97 -16.32 7.68
N LEU A 85 1.76 -16.21 7.12
CA LEU A 85 0.82 -15.13 7.42
C LEU A 85 0.39 -15.15 8.88
N GLU A 86 0.11 -16.33 9.43
CA GLU A 86 -0.22 -16.48 10.84
C GLU A 86 0.94 -16.11 11.77
N GLN A 87 2.16 -16.56 11.46
CA GLN A 87 3.35 -16.21 12.23
C GLN A 87 3.58 -14.69 12.19
N LEU A 88 3.48 -14.06 11.02
CA LEU A 88 3.58 -12.62 10.87
C LEU A 88 2.48 -11.89 11.65
N GLY A 89 1.23 -12.35 11.53
CA GLY A 89 0.08 -11.80 12.24
C GLY A 89 0.26 -11.84 13.75
N ARG A 90 0.82 -12.92 14.30
CA ARG A 90 1.19 -13.01 15.72
C ARG A 90 2.31 -12.07 16.09
N ALA A 91 3.36 -11.97 15.27
CA ALA A 91 4.50 -11.09 15.52
C ALA A 91 4.11 -9.60 15.58
N ILE A 92 3.11 -9.19 14.80
CA ILE A 92 2.59 -7.82 14.76
C ILE A 92 1.33 -7.61 15.61
N ALA A 93 0.87 -8.61 16.36
CA ALA A 93 -0.42 -8.56 17.06
C ALA A 93 -0.55 -7.43 18.09
N ASN A 94 0.57 -6.97 18.65
CA ASN A 94 0.64 -5.83 19.57
C ASN A 94 0.70 -4.48 18.85
N THR A 95 0.62 -4.48 17.53
CA THR A 95 0.48 -3.28 16.69
C THR A 95 -0.97 -3.14 16.23
N ARG A 96 -1.30 -1.98 15.64
CA ARG A 96 -2.60 -1.77 14.96
C ARG A 96 -2.59 -2.22 13.51
N TYR A 97 -1.62 -3.05 13.11
CA TYR A 97 -1.46 -3.53 11.74
C TYR A 97 -1.94 -4.98 11.59
N PHE A 98 -2.25 -5.33 10.34
CA PHE A 98 -2.59 -6.67 9.91
C PHE A 98 -1.79 -7.01 8.64
N ALA A 99 -1.59 -8.30 8.40
CA ALA A 99 -0.97 -8.80 7.18
C ALA A 99 -2.05 -9.09 6.14
N ILE A 100 -1.75 -8.79 4.88
CA ILE A 100 -2.59 -9.13 3.72
C ILE A 100 -1.80 -9.97 2.73
N LEU A 101 -2.49 -10.91 2.09
CA LEU A 101 -2.04 -11.61 0.90
C LEU A 101 -2.92 -11.17 -0.26
N THR A 102 -2.29 -10.71 -1.35
CA THR A 102 -2.99 -10.26 -2.55
C THR A 102 -2.65 -11.11 -3.76
N SER A 103 -3.59 -11.28 -4.69
CA SER A 103 -3.31 -11.78 -6.03
C SER A 103 -2.47 -10.80 -6.85
N ALA A 104 -2.05 -11.19 -8.05
CA ALA A 104 -1.28 -10.34 -8.96
C ALA A 104 -2.08 -9.10 -9.43
N GLU A 105 -3.40 -9.18 -9.39
CA GLU A 105 -4.34 -8.13 -9.74
C GLU A 105 -4.58 -7.16 -8.58
N GLY A 106 -4.00 -7.42 -7.41
CA GLY A 106 -4.16 -6.59 -6.21
C GLY A 106 -5.42 -6.91 -5.40
N VAL A 107 -6.07 -8.05 -5.64
CA VAL A 107 -7.23 -8.52 -4.85
C VAL A 107 -6.75 -9.17 -3.57
N VAL A 108 -7.28 -8.77 -2.42
CA VAL A 108 -6.97 -9.41 -1.13
C VAL A 108 -7.62 -10.79 -1.08
N ILE A 109 -6.79 -11.84 -0.93
CA ILE A 109 -7.22 -13.25 -0.93
C ILE A 109 -7.09 -13.92 0.44
N ASP A 110 -6.23 -13.42 1.32
CA ASP A 110 -6.17 -13.85 2.72
C ASP A 110 -5.65 -12.72 3.61
N VAL A 111 -5.97 -12.77 4.90
CA VAL A 111 -5.60 -11.75 5.89
C VAL A 111 -5.31 -12.37 7.25
N ALA A 112 -4.32 -11.83 7.98
CA ALA A 112 -3.94 -12.32 9.31
C ALA A 112 -3.65 -11.17 10.29
N GLY A 113 -4.06 -11.34 11.56
CA GLY A 113 -3.93 -10.34 12.62
C GLY A 113 -5.29 -9.86 13.14
N ARG A 114 -5.25 -8.83 14.00
CA ARG A 114 -6.47 -8.22 14.56
C ARG A 114 -7.12 -7.34 13.52
N ILE A 115 -8.10 -7.89 12.81
CA ILE A 115 -8.92 -7.18 11.85
C ILE A 115 -10.30 -7.07 12.47
N ASP A 116 -10.78 -5.84 12.62
CA ASP A 116 -12.19 -5.64 12.94
C ASP A 116 -13.02 -6.04 11.71
N ARG A 117 -13.89 -7.03 11.88
CA ARG A 117 -14.71 -7.59 10.79
C ARG A 117 -16.18 -7.17 10.93
N SER A 118 -16.46 -6.11 11.68
CA SER A 118 -17.81 -5.61 11.94
C SER A 118 -18.41 -4.74 10.82
N ASP A 119 -17.70 -4.55 9.71
CA ASP A 119 -18.16 -3.76 8.54
C ASP A 119 -18.81 -4.63 7.44
#